data_AF-A0A5T1ULH7-F1
#
_entry.id   AF-A0A5T1ULH7-F1
#
_cell.length_a   1.000
_cell.length_b   1.000
_cell.length_c   1.000
_cell.angle_alpha   90.00
_cell.angle_beta   90.00
_cell.angle_gamma   90.00
#
_symmetry.space_group_name_H-M   'P 1'
#
loop_
_entity.id
_entity.type
_entity.pdbx_description
1 polymer ?
#
loop_
_entity_poly.entity_id
_entity_poly.type
_entity_poly.pdbx_seq_one_letter_code
_entity_poly.pdbx_strand_id
1 'polypeptide(L)'
;MINLLFGNAKLYIALVLMAILAGYFYLRLDSTKAKLEKSQSDLALALEINRNNEAKLKELTQIHKAELKAINEANNQKNEVQKKVQYVKEYIYKSNENNLTKLFNNVVDRLWDANSTSSNQNRNSKS
;
A
#
# COMPACT_ATOMS: atom_id res chain seq x y z
N MET A 1 2.86 -14.46 75.20
CA MET A 1 3.38 -13.55 74.15
C MET A 1 2.37 -12.50 73.68
N ILE A 2 1.05 -12.77 73.77
CA ILE A 2 -0.02 -11.81 73.45
C ILE A 2 -0.04 -10.62 74.44
N ASN A 3 0.30 -10.83 75.71
CA ASN A 3 0.24 -9.80 76.75
C ASN A 3 1.25 -8.63 76.60
N LEU A 4 2.29 -8.77 75.77
CA LEU A 4 3.29 -7.71 75.55
C LEU A 4 2.83 -6.66 74.53
N LEU A 5 1.98 -7.05 73.58
CA LEU A 5 1.44 -6.19 72.53
C LEU A 5 0.26 -5.34 73.02
N PHE A 6 -0.56 -5.87 73.94
CA PHE A 6 -1.75 -5.19 74.45
C PHE A 6 -1.48 -4.24 75.64
N GLY A 7 -0.32 -4.35 76.30
CA GLY A 7 0.07 -3.44 77.39
C GLY A 7 0.67 -2.10 76.94
N ASN A 8 1.11 -2.00 75.68
CA ASN A 8 1.76 -0.80 75.13
C ASN A 8 1.01 -0.31 73.89
N ALA A 9 0.04 0.59 74.10
CA ALA A 9 -0.79 1.17 73.02
C ALA A 9 0.02 1.69 71.81
N LYS A 10 1.24 2.19 72.04
CA LYS A 10 2.15 2.63 70.98
C LYS A 10 2.59 1.51 70.03
N LEU A 11 2.82 0.29 70.53
CA LEU A 11 3.21 -0.86 69.71
C LEU A 11 2.04 -1.38 68.88
N TYR A 12 0.82 -1.37 69.44
CA TYR A 12 -0.39 -1.71 68.70
C TYR A 12 -0.65 -0.73 67.55
N ILE A 13 -0.54 0.57 67.81
CA ILE A 13 -0.69 1.61 66.77
C ILE A 13 0.37 1.44 65.67
N ALA A 14 1.62 1.16 66.04
CA ALA A 14 2.70 0.90 65.07
C ALA A 14 2.42 -0.35 64.21
N LEU A 15 1.89 -1.42 64.81
CA LEU A 15 1.53 -2.65 64.11
C LEU A 15 0.40 -2.41 63.09
N VAL A 16 -0.64 -1.68 63.49
CA VAL A 16 -1.77 -1.34 62.61
C VAL A 16 -1.30 -0.48 61.44
N LEU A 17 -0.46 0.53 61.70
CA LEU A 17 0.11 1.37 60.63
C LEU A 17 0.98 0.56 59.66
N MET A 18 1.79 -0.38 60.16
CA MET A 18 2.56 -1.29 59.30
C MET A 18 1.67 -2.18 58.44
N ALA A 19 0.57 -2.70 58.99
CA ALA A 19 -0.38 -3.51 58.23
C ALA A 19 -1.07 -2.70 57.12
N ILE A 20 -1.49 -1.46 57.42
CA ILE A 20 -2.07 -0.54 56.42
C ILE A 20 -1.05 -0.23 55.31
N LEU A 21 0.20 0.06 55.68
CA LEU A 21 1.25 0.39 54.74
C LEU A 21 1.60 -0.81 53.85
N ALA A 22 1.72 -2.01 54.42
CA ALA A 22 1.95 -3.25 53.68
C ALA A 22 0.80 -3.55 52.71
N GLY A 23 -0.46 -3.37 53.14
CA GLY A 23 -1.63 -3.51 52.28
C GLY A 23 -1.63 -2.51 51.12
N TYR A 24 -1.31 -1.25 51.38
CA TYR A 24 -1.16 -0.22 50.34
C TYR A 24 -0.07 -0.56 49.33
N PHE A 25 1.12 -0.98 49.80
CA PHE A 25 2.22 -1.38 48.90
C PHE A 25 1.87 -2.61 48.07
N TYR A 26 1.19 -3.60 48.64
CA TYR A 26 0.74 -4.79 47.92
C TYR A 26 -0.22 -4.44 46.78
N LEU A 27 -1.27 -3.65 47.06
CA LEU A 27 -2.22 -3.20 46.05
C LEU A 27 -1.55 -2.37 44.95
N ARG A 28 -0.61 -1.50 45.33
CA ARG A 28 0.15 -0.71 44.37
C ARG A 28 1.02 -1.60 43.47
N LEU A 29 1.72 -2.58 44.05
CA LEU A 29 2.58 -3.50 43.31
C LEU A 29 1.78 -4.34 42.32
N ASP A 30 0.64 -4.87 42.74
CA ASP A 30 -0.26 -5.64 41.89
C ASP A 30 -0.81 -4.79 40.74
N SER A 31 -1.25 -3.57 41.04
CA SER A 31 -1.72 -2.63 40.01
C SER A 31 -0.61 -2.22 39.02
N THR A 32 0.64 -2.12 39.48
CA THR A 32 1.79 -1.81 38.61
C THR A 32 2.12 -2.99 37.71
N LYS A 33 2.07 -4.22 38.22
CA LYS A 33 2.28 -5.43 37.44
C LYS A 33 1.20 -5.58 36.36
N ALA A 34 -0.07 -5.40 36.70
CA ALA A 34 -1.17 -5.44 35.75
C ALA A 34 -1.05 -4.36 34.66
N LYS A 35 -0.62 -3.14 35.02
CA LYS A 35 -0.34 -2.07 34.05
C LYS A 35 0.82 -2.42 33.12
N LEU A 36 1.87 -3.07 33.64
CA LEU A 36 3.02 -3.48 32.84
C LEU A 36 2.63 -4.58 31.84
N GLU A 37 1.93 -5.62 32.29
CA GLU A 37 1.44 -6.70 31.43
C GLU A 37 0.52 -6.16 30.33
N LYS A 38 -0.41 -5.26 30.69
CA LYS A 38 -1.26 -4.58 29.71
C LYS A 38 -0.44 -3.76 28.72
N SER A 39 0.52 -2.98 29.19
CA SER A 39 1.37 -2.16 28.31
C SER A 39 2.22 -3.02 27.36
N GLN A 40 2.70 -4.18 27.81
CA GLN A 40 3.44 -5.13 26.97
C GLN A 40 2.52 -5.76 25.92
N SER A 41 1.30 -6.14 26.30
CA SER A 41 0.29 -6.66 25.37
C SER A 41 -0.10 -5.62 24.32
N ASP A 42 -0.37 -4.39 24.72
CA ASP A 42 -0.72 -3.29 23.82
C ASP A 42 0.44 -2.99 22.86
N LEU A 43 1.69 -3.02 23.34
CA LEU A 43 2.88 -2.85 22.51
C LEU A 43 3.06 -4.00 21.51
N ALA A 44 2.85 -5.25 21.92
CA ALA A 44 2.94 -6.41 21.05
C ALA A 44 1.90 -6.33 19.92
N LEU A 45 0.67 -5.96 20.25
CA LEU A 45 -0.42 -5.75 19.30
C LEU A 45 -0.11 -4.60 18.33
N ALA A 46 0.42 -3.48 18.83
CA ALA A 46 0.83 -2.36 17.98
C ALA A 46 1.97 -2.74 17.02
N LEU A 47 2.95 -3.54 17.47
CA LEU A 47 4.03 -4.04 16.63
C LEU A 47 3.51 -4.99 15.54
N GLU A 48 2.57 -5.87 15.89
CA GLU A 48 1.95 -6.79 14.93
C GLU A 48 1.14 -6.04 13.87
N ILE A 49 0.32 -5.06 14.30
CA ILE A 49 -0.43 -4.19 13.38
C ILE A 49 0.51 -3.43 12.47
N ASN A 50 1.61 -2.86 13.00
CA ASN A 50 2.58 -2.15 12.18
C ASN A 50 3.25 -3.05 11.14
N ARG A 51 3.64 -4.27 11.51
CA ARG A 51 4.19 -5.25 10.56
C ARG A 51 3.19 -5.61 9.46
N ASN A 52 1.93 -5.81 9.81
CA ASN A 52 0.87 -6.12 8.85
C ASN A 52 0.61 -4.93 7.91
N ASN A 53 0.58 -3.72 8.44
CA ASN A 53 0.43 -2.50 7.65
C ASN A 53 1.60 -2.30 6.69
N GLU A 54 2.84 -2.57 7.11
CA GLU A 54 4.01 -2.51 6.24
C GLU A 54 3.91 -3.51 5.07
N ALA A 55 3.47 -4.74 5.35
CA ALA A 55 3.25 -5.75 4.31
C ALA A 55 2.18 -5.32 3.30
N LYS A 56 1.03 -4.83 3.79
CA LYS A 56 -0.06 -4.31 2.95
C LYS A 56 0.36 -3.10 2.11
N LEU A 57 1.17 -2.20 2.66
CA LEU A 57 1.69 -1.04 1.91
C LEU A 57 2.63 -1.47 0.79
N LYS A 58 3.47 -2.49 1.01
CA LYS A 58 4.33 -3.05 -0.04
C LYS A 58 3.50 -3.68 -1.15
N GLU A 59 2.49 -4.47 -0.81
CA GLU A 59 1.57 -5.08 -1.78
C GLU A 59 0.82 -4.01 -2.58
N LEU A 60 0.23 -3.03 -1.91
CA LEU A 60 -0.51 -1.93 -2.55
C LEU A 60 0.40 -1.12 -3.48
N THR A 61 1.65 -0.88 -3.09
CA THR A 61 2.63 -0.19 -3.94
C THR A 61 2.95 -0.98 -5.20
N GLN A 62 3.06 -2.31 -5.12
CA GLN A 62 3.29 -3.15 -6.29
C GLN A 62 2.09 -3.16 -7.23
N ILE A 63 0.88 -3.31 -6.70
CA ILE A 63 -0.37 -3.25 -7.46
C ILE A 63 -0.47 -1.89 -8.17
N HIS A 64 -0.28 -0.80 -7.44
CA HIS A 64 -0.38 0.53 -8.00
C HIS A 64 0.65 0.79 -9.12
N LYS A 65 1.89 0.28 -8.98
CA LYS A 65 2.88 0.33 -10.06
C LYS A 65 2.45 -0.44 -11.31
N ALA A 66 1.84 -1.61 -11.12
CA ALA A 66 1.32 -2.41 -12.22
C ALA A 66 0.14 -1.71 -12.92
N GLU A 67 -0.77 -1.12 -12.16
CA GLU A 67 -1.89 -0.32 -12.69
C GLU A 67 -1.39 0.88 -13.50
N LEU A 68 -0.42 1.65 -12.97
CA LEU A 68 0.18 2.78 -13.68
C LEU A 68 0.84 2.33 -14.99
N LYS A 69 1.52 1.18 -14.99
CA LYS A 69 2.11 0.62 -16.21
C LYS A 69 1.04 0.27 -17.23
N ALA A 70 -0.03 -0.41 -16.81
CA ALA A 70 -1.14 -0.78 -17.68
C ALA A 70 -1.85 0.46 -18.27
N ILE A 71 -2.09 1.48 -17.45
CA ILE A 71 -2.67 2.76 -17.89
C ILE A 71 -1.76 3.45 -18.91
N ASN A 72 -0.45 3.46 -18.67
CA ASN A 72 0.51 4.06 -19.59
C ASN A 72 0.56 3.32 -20.93
N GLU A 73 0.54 1.98 -20.91
CA GLU A 73 0.47 1.16 -22.13
C GLU A 73 -0.83 1.42 -22.91
N ALA A 74 -1.98 1.47 -22.23
CA ALA A 74 -3.26 1.80 -22.84
C ALA A 74 -3.26 3.22 -23.45
N ASN A 75 -2.67 4.19 -22.77
CA ASN A 75 -2.52 5.56 -23.28
C ASN A 75 -1.61 5.63 -24.52
N ASN A 76 -0.52 4.87 -24.54
CA ASN A 76 0.36 4.79 -25.70
C ASN A 76 -0.38 4.20 -26.91
N GLN A 77 -1.11 3.09 -26.72
CA GLN A 77 -1.93 2.49 -27.78
C GLN A 77 -3.01 3.45 -28.27
N LYS A 78 -3.69 4.16 -27.36
CA LYS A 78 -4.68 5.19 -27.71
C LYS A 78 -4.06 6.29 -28.57
N ASN A 79 -2.86 6.76 -28.23
CA ASN A 79 -2.14 7.78 -28.99
C ASN A 79 -1.76 7.29 -30.39
N GLU A 80 -1.31 6.03 -30.52
CA GLU A 80 -1.04 5.42 -31.83
C GLU A 80 -2.28 5.33 -32.71
N VAL A 81 -3.41 4.88 -32.14
CA VAL A 81 -4.70 4.83 -32.84
C VAL A 81 -5.13 6.23 -33.26
N GLN A 82 -4.98 7.23 -32.39
CA GLN A 82 -5.32 8.62 -32.72
C GLN A 82 -4.48 9.14 -33.90
N LYS A 83 -3.17 8.86 -33.92
CA LYS A 83 -2.30 9.22 -35.06
C LYS A 83 -2.75 8.55 -36.35
N LYS A 84 -3.08 7.26 -36.31
CA LYS A 84 -3.62 6.53 -37.47
C LYS A 84 -4.93 7.15 -37.97
N VAL A 85 -5.85 7.47 -37.07
CA VAL A 85 -7.11 8.13 -37.41
C VAL A 85 -6.87 9.51 -38.05
N GLN A 86 -5.96 10.31 -37.50
CA GLN A 86 -5.63 11.61 -38.09
C GLN A 86 -4.99 11.47 -39.47
N TYR A 87 -4.06 10.53 -39.65
CA TYR A 87 -3.45 10.23 -40.94
C TYR A 87 -4.50 9.87 -42.00
N VAL A 88 -5.47 9.02 -41.66
CA VAL A 88 -6.57 8.65 -42.57
C VAL A 88 -7.44 9.86 -42.91
N LYS A 89 -7.80 10.68 -41.92
CA LYS A 89 -8.58 11.90 -42.16
C LYS A 89 -7.86 12.84 -43.12
N GLU A 90 -6.57 13.08 -42.92
CA GLU A 90 -5.77 13.91 -43.81
C GLU A 90 -5.67 13.32 -45.22
N TYR A 91 -5.47 12.00 -45.34
CA TYR A 91 -5.38 11.34 -46.63
C TYR A 91 -6.69 11.45 -47.41
N ILE A 92 -7.84 11.18 -46.77
CA ILE A 92 -9.15 11.33 -47.39
C ILE A 92 -9.38 12.78 -47.82
N TYR A 93 -9.03 13.76 -46.96
CA TYR A 93 -9.20 15.18 -47.29
C TYR A 93 -8.34 15.65 -48.46
N LYS A 94 -7.08 15.18 -48.54
CA LYS A 94 -6.13 15.53 -49.62
C LYS A 94 -6.32 14.68 -50.87
N SER A 95 -7.08 13.60 -50.80
CA SER A 95 -7.33 12.69 -51.91
C SER A 95 -8.35 13.29 -52.88
N ASN A 96 -8.00 13.31 -54.17
CA ASN A 96 -8.93 13.62 -55.26
C ASN A 96 -9.65 12.35 -55.80
N GLU A 97 -9.58 11.22 -55.07
CA GLU A 97 -10.16 9.95 -55.50
C GLU A 97 -11.68 9.93 -55.27
N ASN A 98 -12.45 10.03 -56.37
CA ASN A 98 -13.91 10.04 -56.34
C ASN A 98 -14.55 8.65 -56.22
N ASN A 99 -13.76 7.57 -56.35
CA ASN A 99 -14.24 6.20 -56.21
C ASN A 99 -14.04 5.69 -54.79
N LEU A 100 -15.16 5.52 -54.06
CA LEU A 100 -15.18 5.12 -52.66
C LEU A 100 -14.44 3.79 -52.40
N THR A 101 -14.59 2.82 -53.30
CA THR A 101 -13.96 1.50 -53.16
C THR A 101 -12.44 1.59 -53.31
N LYS A 102 -11.94 2.40 -54.26
CA LYS A 102 -10.50 2.65 -54.41
C LYS A 102 -9.92 3.42 -53.23
N LEU A 103 -10.64 4.44 -52.74
CA LEU A 103 -10.24 5.21 -51.57
C LEU A 103 -10.15 4.31 -50.31
N PHE A 104 -11.14 3.45 -50.10
CA PHE A 104 -11.16 2.49 -48.99
C PHE A 104 -9.99 1.51 -49.07
N ASN A 105 -9.77 0.85 -50.21
CA ASN A 105 -8.67 -0.10 -50.38
C ASN A 105 -7.30 0.57 -50.14
N ASN A 106 -7.08 1.78 -50.67
CA ASN A 106 -5.84 2.53 -50.45
C ASN A 106 -5.60 2.90 -48.98
N VAL A 107 -6.66 3.27 -48.25
CA VAL A 107 -6.56 3.56 -46.80
C VAL A 107 -6.22 2.30 -46.02
N VAL A 108 -6.87 1.18 -46.34
CA VAL A 108 -6.62 -0.12 -45.70
C VAL A 108 -5.19 -0.60 -45.96
N ASP A 109 -4.73 -0.58 -47.21
CA ASP A 109 -3.36 -0.98 -47.57
C ASP A 109 -2.33 -0.12 -46.83
N ARG A 110 -2.52 1.21 -46.77
CA ARG A 110 -1.58 2.10 -46.07
C ARG A 110 -1.58 1.91 -44.55
N LEU A 111 -2.74 1.66 -43.94
CA LEU A 111 -2.84 1.38 -42.51
C LEU A 111 -2.20 0.02 -42.16
N TRP A 112 -2.25 -0.95 -43.08
CA TRP A 112 -1.72 -2.30 -42.91
C TRP A 112 -0.22 -2.37 -43.22
N ASP A 113 0.24 -1.83 -44.35
CA ASP A 113 1.65 -1.85 -44.78
C ASP A 113 2.57 -0.98 -43.91
N ALA A 114 2.04 0.14 -43.37
CA ALA A 114 2.77 0.93 -42.38
C ALA A 114 3.03 0.14 -41.07
N ASN A 115 2.21 -0.88 -40.78
CA ASN A 115 2.37 -1.75 -39.61
C ASN A 115 3.41 -2.86 -39.87
N SER A 116 3.55 -3.33 -41.11
CA SER A 116 4.54 -4.33 -41.54
C SER A 116 5.97 -3.79 -41.56
N THR A 117 6.13 -2.50 -41.92
CA THR A 117 7.44 -1.89 -42.16
C THR A 117 8.16 -1.49 -40.86
N SER A 118 7.42 -1.17 -39.78
CA SER A 118 8.02 -0.83 -38.48
C SER A 118 8.62 -2.03 -37.73
N SER A 119 8.12 -3.25 -37.99
CA SER A 119 8.63 -4.48 -37.38
C SER A 119 10.02 -4.89 -37.88
N ASN A 120 10.35 -4.57 -39.15
CA ASN A 120 11.61 -4.98 -39.77
C ASN A 120 12.80 -4.03 -39.53
N GLN A 121 12.57 -2.79 -39.07
CA GLN A 121 13.69 -1.85 -38.81
C GLN A 121 14.45 -2.13 -37.51
N ASN A 122 13.90 -2.89 -36.56
CA ASN A 122 14.55 -3.12 -35.25
C ASN A 122 15.47 -4.36 -35.21
N ARG A 123 15.65 -5.07 -36.33
CA ARG A 123 16.49 -6.29 -36.38
C ARG A 123 17.86 -6.12 -37.04
N ASN A 124 18.16 -4.95 -37.61
CA ASN A 124 19.41 -4.72 -38.37
C ASN A 124 20.45 -3.81 -37.68
N SER A 125 20.27 -3.45 -36.41
CA SER A 125 21.19 -2.57 -35.67
C SER A 125 22.01 -3.32 -34.62
N LYS A 126 22.67 -4.42 -35.02
CA LYS A 126 23.69 -5.07 -34.18
C LYS A 126 24.85 -5.55 -35.07
N SER A 127 25.79 -4.64 -35.32
CA SER A 127 27.19 -4.94 -35.64
C SER A 127 28.04 -4.52 -34.45
#